data_AF-M8ARJ4-F1
#
_entry.id   AF-M8ARJ4-F1
#
_cell.length_a   1.000
_cell.length_b   1.000
_cell.length_c   1.000
_cell.angle_alpha   90.00
_cell.angle_beta   90.00
_cell.angle_gamma   90.00
#
_symmetry.space_group_name_H-M   'P 1'
#
loop_
_entity.id
_entity.type
_entity.pdbx_description
1 polymer ?
#
loop_
_entity_poly.entity_id
_entity_poly.type
_entity_poly.pdbx_seq_one_letter_code
_entity_poly.pdbx_strand_id
1 'polypeptide(L)'
;MVPRRVTASEKRQQKGKGKPRRFQESSYMDPNQSLCLGALFNIAATNGLDMGRRLCIFGFCRSIEMLSDVVEDTVLEHGGEIVTAEKASSDGLQEKLTMSVAVPLLWGVPPASETLHVAVRSGGGIVDKIYWQWDLF
;
A
#
# COMPACT_ATOMS: atom_id res chain seq x y z
N MET A 1 21.29 -16.70 29.74
CA MET A 1 20.92 -16.54 28.32
C MET A 1 20.42 -15.10 28.17
N VAL A 2 21.24 -14.21 27.60
CA VAL A 2 21.01 -12.75 27.61
C VAL A 2 20.44 -12.32 26.25
N PRO A 3 19.42 -11.44 26.17
CA PRO A 3 18.84 -11.01 24.89
C PRO A 3 19.77 -10.04 24.17
N ARG A 4 20.12 -10.37 22.92
CA ARG A 4 21.03 -9.58 22.08
C ARG A 4 20.24 -8.43 21.42
N ARG A 5 20.57 -7.18 21.77
CA ARG A 5 20.06 -5.97 21.09
C ARG A 5 20.60 -5.90 19.67
N VAL A 6 19.73 -5.84 18.66
CA VAL A 6 20.10 -5.59 17.27
C VAL A 6 20.21 -4.09 17.06
N THR A 7 21.39 -3.63 16.64
CA THR A 7 21.71 -2.23 16.35
C THR A 7 21.20 -1.81 14.96
N ALA A 8 20.71 -0.57 14.87
CA ALA A 8 20.02 0.02 13.73
C ALA A 8 20.88 0.33 12.48
N SER A 9 21.95 -0.43 12.22
CA SER A 9 22.93 -0.10 11.17
C SER A 9 22.89 -0.94 9.89
N GLU A 10 21.98 -1.92 9.76
CA GLU A 10 21.92 -2.78 8.55
C GLU A 10 20.89 -2.36 7.50
N LYS A 11 20.15 -1.26 7.70
CA LYS A 11 19.15 -0.75 6.72
C LYS A 11 19.74 0.17 5.62
N ARG A 12 21.06 0.14 5.40
CA ARG A 12 21.72 0.97 4.38
C ARG A 12 22.54 0.14 3.39
N GLN A 13 21.89 -0.75 2.64
CA GLN A 13 22.45 -1.24 1.39
C GLN A 13 21.37 -1.89 0.53
N GLN A 14 20.74 -1.08 -0.33
CA GLN A 14 20.44 -1.37 -1.75
C GLN A 14 19.55 -0.25 -2.31
N LYS A 15 20.15 0.95 -2.47
CA LYS A 15 19.68 1.92 -3.47
C LYS A 15 20.22 1.48 -4.82
N GLY A 16 19.47 0.62 -5.51
CA GLY A 16 19.67 0.34 -6.92
C GLY A 16 18.34 0.57 -7.63
N LYS A 17 18.35 1.23 -8.80
CA LYS A 17 17.24 1.18 -9.75
C LYS A 17 17.00 -0.29 -10.10
N GLY A 18 16.17 -0.96 -9.31
CA GLY A 18 15.87 -2.37 -9.46
C GLY A 18 15.06 -2.57 -10.73
N LYS A 19 15.30 -3.66 -11.45
CA LYS A 19 14.35 -4.14 -12.46
C LYS A 19 12.94 -4.19 -11.82
N PRO A 20 11.87 -3.86 -12.55
CA PRO A 20 10.52 -3.91 -12.01
C PRO A 20 10.31 -5.29 -11.40
N ARG A 21 10.08 -5.33 -10.08
CA ARG A 21 9.79 -6.57 -9.36
C ARG A 21 8.48 -7.08 -9.92
N ARG A 22 8.51 -8.30 -10.47
CA ARG A 22 7.31 -8.93 -11.00
C ARG A 22 6.57 -9.54 -9.81
N PHE A 23 5.54 -8.86 -9.35
CA PHE A 23 4.67 -9.36 -8.29
C PHE A 23 3.89 -10.55 -8.81
N GLN A 24 4.27 -11.75 -8.38
CA GLN A 24 3.54 -12.97 -8.67
C GLN A 24 2.73 -13.35 -7.45
N GLU A 25 1.44 -13.57 -7.65
CA GLU A 25 0.52 -13.94 -6.57
C GLU A 25 0.97 -15.21 -5.83
N SER A 26 1.55 -16.19 -6.54
CA SER A 26 2.11 -17.41 -5.96
C SER A 26 3.27 -17.18 -4.99
N SER A 27 3.88 -16.00 -4.99
CA SER A 27 4.92 -15.62 -4.02
C SER A 27 4.32 -15.13 -2.71
N TYR A 28 3.04 -14.78 -2.70
CA TYR A 28 2.31 -14.25 -1.54
C TYR A 28 1.23 -15.21 -1.04
N MET A 29 0.73 -16.11 -1.90
CA MET A 29 -0.37 -17.02 -1.61
C MET A 29 -0.05 -18.42 -2.13
N ASP A 30 -0.49 -19.46 -1.41
CA ASP A 30 -0.39 -20.85 -1.89
C ASP A 30 -1.38 -21.08 -3.05
N PRO A 31 -0.91 -21.44 -4.26
CA PRO A 31 -1.79 -21.71 -5.40
C PRO A 31 -2.80 -22.84 -5.16
N ASN A 32 -2.54 -23.73 -4.20
CA ASN A 32 -3.41 -24.85 -3.86
C ASN A 32 -4.45 -24.49 -2.79
N GLN A 33 -4.37 -23.29 -2.20
CA GLN A 33 -5.33 -22.81 -1.24
C GLN A 33 -6.64 -22.48 -1.96
N SER A 34 -7.64 -23.34 -1.79
CA SER A 34 -8.96 -23.21 -2.45
C SER A 34 -9.85 -22.12 -1.84
N LEU A 35 -9.54 -21.66 -0.62
CA LEU A 35 -10.29 -20.62 0.09
C LEU A 35 -9.38 -19.45 0.47
N CYS A 36 -9.58 -18.31 -0.18
CA CYS A 36 -8.99 -17.03 0.24
C CYS A 36 -10.00 -16.31 1.13
N LEU A 37 -9.68 -16.11 2.42
CA LEU A 37 -10.40 -15.13 3.24
C LEU A 37 -9.99 -13.75 2.72
N GLY A 38 -10.90 -13.09 1.98
CA GLY A 38 -10.62 -11.77 1.42
C GLY A 38 -10.33 -10.75 2.52
N ALA A 39 -9.31 -9.92 2.29
CA ALA A 39 -8.91 -8.87 3.22
C ALA A 39 -9.46 -7.51 2.79
N LEU A 40 -9.72 -6.65 3.76
CA LEU A 40 -10.14 -5.27 3.48
C LEU A 40 -8.91 -4.37 3.31
N PHE A 41 -9.02 -3.35 2.47
CA PHE A 41 -8.02 -2.29 2.41
C PHE A 41 -8.65 -0.91 2.43
N ASN A 42 -7.92 0.04 3.00
CA ASN A 42 -8.18 1.46 2.95
C ASN A 42 -6.86 2.19 2.68
N ILE A 43 -6.73 2.76 1.48
CA ILE A 43 -5.56 3.52 1.07
C ILE A 43 -5.97 4.98 0.93
N ALA A 44 -5.38 5.84 1.76
CA ALA A 44 -5.61 7.27 1.74
C ALA A 44 -4.39 8.00 1.18
N ALA A 45 -4.54 8.69 0.05
CA ALA A 45 -3.48 9.45 -0.58
C ALA A 45 -3.65 10.96 -0.35
N THR A 46 -2.55 11.64 -0.06
CA THR A 46 -2.44 13.10 0.07
C THR A 46 -1.41 13.62 -0.93
N ASN A 47 -1.36 14.93 -1.17
CA ASN A 47 -0.29 15.52 -2.00
C ASN A 47 1.02 15.77 -1.23
N GLY A 48 1.11 15.38 0.05
CA GLY A 48 2.26 15.62 0.92
C GLY A 48 2.40 17.04 1.48
N LEU A 49 1.57 18.00 1.05
CA LEU A 49 1.58 19.39 1.53
C LEU A 49 0.33 19.74 2.33
N ASP A 50 -0.83 19.28 1.85
CA ASP A 50 -2.13 19.49 2.47
C ASP A 50 -2.68 18.14 2.94
N MET A 51 -2.55 17.89 4.24
CA MET A 51 -3.08 16.67 4.86
C MET A 51 -4.59 16.71 5.05
N GLY A 52 -5.23 17.87 4.92
CA GLY A 52 -6.69 18.02 5.04
C GLY A 52 -7.45 17.55 3.80
N ARG A 53 -6.75 17.30 2.68
CA ARG A 53 -7.35 16.83 1.42
C ARG A 53 -6.82 15.45 1.06
N ARG A 54 -7.70 14.45 1.03
CA ARG A 54 -7.31 13.06 0.83
C ARG A 54 -8.16 12.38 -0.24
N LEU A 55 -7.50 11.62 -1.11
CA LEU A 55 -8.13 10.60 -1.94
C LEU A 55 -8.20 9.31 -1.14
N CYS A 56 -9.38 8.79 -0.87
CA CYS A 56 -9.52 7.51 -0.19
C CYS A 56 -10.01 6.44 -1.17
N ILE A 57 -9.28 5.34 -1.23
CA ILE A 57 -9.59 4.15 -2.03
C ILE A 57 -9.84 3.00 -1.05
N PHE A 58 -11.06 2.48 -1.08
CA PHE A 58 -11.51 1.39 -0.23
C PHE A 58 -11.93 0.20 -1.07
N GLY A 59 -11.66 -1.01 -0.57
CA GLY A 59 -12.11 -2.22 -1.23
C GLY A 59 -11.58 -3.50 -0.59
N PHE A 60 -11.52 -4.53 -1.41
CA PHE A 60 -11.14 -5.89 -1.03
C PHE A 60 -9.88 -6.31 -1.76
N CYS A 61 -9.03 -7.12 -1.14
CA CYS A 61 -7.86 -7.69 -1.78
C CYS A 61 -7.68 -9.15 -1.40
N ARG A 62 -6.98 -9.89 -2.24
CA ARG A 62 -6.66 -11.30 -1.99
C ARG A 62 -5.50 -11.47 -1.01
N SER A 63 -4.55 -10.54 -1.01
CA SER A 63 -3.40 -10.51 -0.11
C SER A 63 -3.08 -9.08 0.27
N ILE A 64 -3.04 -8.78 1.57
CA ILE A 64 -2.60 -7.48 2.08
C ILE A 64 -1.11 -7.28 1.78
N GLU A 65 -0.30 -8.33 1.91
CA GLU A 65 1.15 -8.21 1.71
C GLU A 65 1.47 -7.84 0.26
N MET A 66 0.85 -8.53 -0.70
CA MET A 66 1.02 -8.20 -2.11
C MET A 66 0.55 -6.78 -2.43
N LEU A 67 -0.62 -6.38 -1.91
CA LEU A 67 -1.16 -5.05 -2.15
C LEU A 67 -0.28 -3.96 -1.54
N SER A 68 0.21 -4.16 -0.30
CA SER A 68 1.13 -3.26 0.38
C SER A 68 2.40 -3.06 -0.46
N ASP A 69 3.06 -4.15 -0.87
CA ASP A 69 4.32 -4.07 -1.60
C ASP A 69 4.17 -3.38 -2.95
N VAL A 70 3.10 -3.70 -3.70
CA VAL A 70 2.83 -3.09 -5.02
C VAL A 70 2.56 -1.59 -4.89
N VAL A 71 1.75 -1.18 -3.91
CA VAL A 71 1.43 0.22 -3.69
C VAL A 71 2.64 0.97 -3.18
N GLU A 72 3.43 0.39 -2.28
CA GLU A 72 4.68 0.96 -1.77
C GLU A 72 5.69 1.21 -2.89
N ASP A 73 5.98 0.19 -3.71
CA ASP A 73 6.92 0.31 -4.82
C ASP A 73 6.44 1.35 -5.85
N THR A 74 5.14 1.37 -6.15
CA THR A 74 4.58 2.36 -7.10
C THR A 74 4.71 3.78 -6.57
N VAL A 75 4.35 4.01 -5.30
CA VAL A 75 4.41 5.35 -4.70
C VAL A 75 5.84 5.85 -4.64
N LEU A 76 6.79 4.99 -4.24
CA LEU A 76 8.22 5.33 -4.20
C LEU A 76 8.80 5.59 -5.59
N GLU A 77 8.41 4.81 -6.61
CA GLU A 77 8.84 5.02 -8.00
C GLU A 77 8.40 6.38 -8.54
N HIS A 78 7.21 6.85 -8.15
CA HIS A 78 6.67 8.15 -8.54
C HIS A 78 7.13 9.30 -7.61
N GLY A 79 8.10 9.06 -6.73
CA GLY A 79 8.68 10.07 -5.85
C GLY A 79 7.81 10.44 -4.65
N GLY A 80 6.82 9.62 -4.32
CA GLY A 80 6.01 9.75 -3.13
C GLY A 80 6.60 9.06 -1.90
N GLU A 81 5.85 9.15 -0.81
CA GLU A 81 6.24 8.67 0.51
C GLU A 81 5.11 7.89 1.16
N ILE A 82 5.47 6.89 1.97
CA ILE A 82 4.52 6.11 2.77
C ILE A 82 4.46 6.75 4.16
N VAL A 83 3.33 7.36 4.49
CA VAL A 83 3.14 8.07 5.76
C VAL A 83 2.85 7.07 6.89
N THR A 84 1.90 6.16 6.64
CA THR A 84 1.57 5.07 7.57
C THR A 84 1.16 3.83 6.80
N ALA A 85 1.51 2.66 7.33
CA ALA A 85 1.04 1.38 6.84
C ALA A 85 0.78 0.47 8.03
N GLU A 86 -0.51 0.22 8.31
CA GLU A 86 -0.98 -0.58 9.42
C GLU A 86 -1.66 -1.83 8.86
N LYS A 87 -1.15 -2.99 9.29
CA LYS A 87 -1.72 -4.30 8.98
C LYS A 87 -2.39 -4.81 10.25
N ALA A 88 -3.71 -4.72 10.31
CA ALA A 88 -4.48 -5.21 11.44
C ALA A 88 -5.00 -6.61 11.14
N SER A 89 -4.85 -7.54 12.09
CA SER A 89 -5.45 -8.86 12.04
C SER A 89 -6.25 -9.10 13.33
N SER A 90 -7.56 -9.31 13.21
CA SER A 90 -8.37 -9.74 14.34
C SER A 90 -8.47 -11.26 14.33
N ASP A 91 -7.85 -11.90 15.33
CA ASP A 91 -7.92 -13.34 15.60
C ASP A 91 -7.57 -14.23 14.38
N GLY A 92 -6.77 -13.70 13.44
CA GLY A 92 -6.36 -14.37 12.20
C GLY A 92 -7.43 -14.50 11.11
N LEU A 93 -8.68 -14.09 11.36
CA LEU A 93 -9.79 -14.32 10.42
C LEU A 93 -10.09 -13.14 9.50
N GLN A 94 -9.91 -11.91 10.01
CA GLN A 94 -10.16 -10.69 9.23
C GLN A 94 -8.92 -9.82 9.24
N GLU A 95 -8.26 -9.76 8.09
CA GLU A 95 -7.15 -8.86 7.88
C GLU A 95 -7.64 -7.54 7.26
N LYS A 96 -7.03 -6.45 7.69
CA LYS A 96 -7.30 -5.11 7.17
C LYS A 96 -6.01 -4.32 6.98
N LEU A 97 -5.80 -3.83 5.75
CA LEU A 97 -4.73 -2.89 5.43
C LEU A 97 -5.26 -1.47 5.57
N THR A 98 -4.64 -0.66 6.41
CA THR A 98 -4.89 0.79 6.46
C THR A 98 -3.59 1.49 6.13
N MET A 99 -3.56 2.21 5.01
CA MET A 99 -2.35 2.80 4.48
C MET A 99 -2.59 4.27 4.15
N SER A 100 -1.65 5.12 4.53
CA SER A 100 -1.64 6.53 4.15
C SER A 100 -0.38 6.83 3.34
N VAL A 101 -0.56 7.43 2.18
CA VAL A 101 0.52 7.75 1.24
C VAL A 101 0.51 9.22 0.88
N ALA A 102 1.69 9.78 0.62
CA ALA A 102 1.89 11.09 0.05
C ALA A 102 2.37 10.91 -1.40
N VAL A 103 1.56 11.34 -2.36
CA VAL A 103 1.84 11.18 -3.80
C VAL A 103 2.01 12.57 -4.40
N PRO A 104 3.20 12.90 -4.95
CA PRO A 104 3.42 14.16 -5.66
C PRO A 104 2.45 14.26 -6.83
N LEU A 105 1.97 15.46 -7.12
CA LEU A 105 1.06 15.69 -8.24
C LEU A 105 -0.20 14.81 -8.20
N LEU A 106 -0.66 14.43 -7.00
CA LEU A 106 -1.91 13.66 -6.82
C LEU A 106 -3.09 14.31 -7.58
N TRP A 107 -3.16 15.65 -7.54
CA TRP A 107 -4.12 16.52 -8.23
C TRP A 107 -3.56 17.18 -9.50
N GLY A 108 -2.37 16.76 -9.95
CA GLY A 108 -1.68 17.37 -11.09
C GLY A 108 -2.32 17.01 -12.43
N VAL A 109 -1.64 17.41 -13.51
CA VAL A 109 -2.03 17.07 -14.88
C VAL A 109 -0.82 16.41 -15.58
N PRO A 110 -0.87 15.11 -15.93
CA PRO A 110 -1.93 14.15 -15.60
C PRO A 110 -1.96 13.81 -14.08
N PRO A 111 -3.12 13.43 -13.53
CA PRO A 111 -3.26 13.21 -12.10
C PRO A 111 -2.62 11.89 -11.67
N ALA A 112 -1.72 11.95 -10.69
CA ALA A 112 -1.07 10.74 -10.16
C ALA A 112 -2.04 9.79 -9.42
N SER A 113 -3.28 10.23 -9.16
CA SER A 113 -4.34 9.37 -8.62
C SER A 113 -4.67 8.16 -9.50
N GLU A 114 -4.55 8.30 -10.83
CA GLU A 114 -4.79 7.19 -11.76
C GLU A 114 -3.72 6.10 -11.60
N THR A 115 -2.45 6.50 -11.43
CA THR A 115 -1.34 5.59 -11.16
C THR A 115 -1.61 4.76 -9.91
N LEU A 116 -2.06 5.40 -8.84
CA LEU A 116 -2.38 4.72 -7.58
C LEU A 116 -3.54 3.72 -7.77
N HIS A 117 -4.57 4.11 -8.51
CA HIS A 117 -5.69 3.22 -8.80
C HIS A 117 -5.25 1.99 -9.62
N VAL A 118 -4.35 2.17 -10.59
CA VAL A 118 -3.77 1.06 -11.36
C VAL A 118 -2.93 0.15 -10.45
N ALA A 119 -2.14 0.71 -9.53
CA ALA A 119 -1.35 -0.07 -8.57
C ALA A 119 -2.21 -0.92 -7.65
N VAL A 120 -3.33 -0.38 -7.17
CA VAL A 120 -4.28 -1.15 -6.35
C VAL A 120 -4.82 -2.34 -7.13
N ARG A 121 -5.18 -2.15 -8.40
CA ARG A 121 -5.69 -3.23 -9.25
C ARG A 121 -4.62 -4.25 -9.60
N SER A 122 -3.38 -3.83 -9.87
CA SER A 122 -2.27 -4.74 -10.15
C SER A 122 -1.82 -5.54 -8.92
N GLY A 123 -1.97 -4.97 -7.72
CA GLY A 123 -1.80 -5.65 -6.44
C GLY A 123 -2.94 -6.61 -6.05
N GLY A 124 -3.88 -6.87 -6.97
CA GLY A 124 -5.00 -7.77 -6.72
C GLY A 124 -6.12 -7.16 -5.88
N GLY A 125 -6.15 -5.84 -5.74
CA GLY A 125 -7.22 -5.07 -5.12
C GLY A 125 -8.42 -4.90 -6.06
N ILE A 126 -9.61 -5.16 -5.52
CA ILE A 126 -10.91 -4.84 -6.11
C ILE A 126 -11.41 -3.60 -5.39
N VAL A 127 -11.49 -2.50 -6.12
CA VAL A 127 -11.95 -1.21 -5.58
C VAL A 127 -13.47 -1.21 -5.47
N ASP A 128 -13.96 -0.98 -4.26
CA ASP A 128 -15.39 -0.87 -3.97
C ASP A 128 -15.83 0.60 -4.01
N LYS A 129 -15.04 1.48 -3.38
CA LYS A 129 -15.37 2.91 -3.29
C LYS A 129 -14.13 3.78 -3.41
N ILE A 130 -14.27 4.86 -4.18
CA ILE A 130 -13.31 5.96 -4.25
C ILE A 130 -14.03 7.22 -3.81
N TYR A 131 -13.46 7.97 -2.87
CA TYR A 131 -14.06 9.22 -2.42
C TYR A 131 -13.01 10.26 -2.02
N TRP A 132 -13.44 11.51 -2.10
CA TRP A 132 -12.68 12.65 -1.62
C TRP A 132 -13.05 12.94 -0.17
N GLN A 133 -12.05 13.05 0.70
CA GLN A 133 -12.24 13.49 2.07
C GLN A 133 -11.55 14.84 2.28
N TRP A 134 -12.32 15.77 2.83
CA TRP A 134 -11.89 17.13 3.14
C TRP A 134 -12.13 17.36 4.63
N ASP A 135 -11.06 17.39 5.41
CA ASP A 135 -11.15 17.67 6.83
C ASP A 135 -11.14 19.19 7.01
N LEU A 136 -12.32 19.75 7.34
CA LEU A 136 -12.52 21.16 7.64
C LEU A 136 -12.22 21.35 9.14
N PHE A 137 -11.05 21.90 9.45
CA PHE A 137 -10.69 22.33 10.80
C PHE A 137 -11.27 23.71 11.12
#